data_AF-A0A960FJA2-F1
#
_entry.id   AF-A0A960FJA2-F1
#
_cell.length_a   1.000
_cell.length_b   1.000
_cell.length_c   1.000
_cell.angle_alpha   90.00
_cell.angle_beta   90.00
_cell.angle_gamma   90.00
#
_symmetry.space_group_name_H-M   'P 1'
#
loop_
_entity.id
_entity.type
_entity.pdbx_description
1 polymer ?
#
loop_
_entity_poly.entity_id
_entity_poly.type
_entity_poly.pdbx_seq_one_letter_code
_entity_poly.pdbx_strand_id
1 'polypeptide(L)'
;MRKRLLLGAGIVAAVVLLAAGGASAQDVDPVAAVTDLGIQLNLLWVVLGAVLVIFMQAGFALVETGFCRAKHATHVVSTNFAIFGLGFIGYFLVGYALMFGGFSTSLIGYNAPVGSNLIGSGEWVFLWKGGF
;
A
#
# COMPACT_ATOMS: atom_id res chain seq x y z
N MET A 1 36.50 -28.77 -40.09
CA MET A 1 35.42 -27.89 -39.58
C MET A 1 34.49 -28.57 -38.57
N ARG A 2 33.82 -29.70 -38.88
CA ARG A 2 32.84 -30.38 -37.99
C ARG A 2 33.24 -30.48 -36.49
N LYS A 3 34.49 -30.86 -36.16
CA LYS A 3 34.97 -30.95 -34.76
C LYS A 3 34.93 -29.61 -33.99
N ARG A 4 35.15 -28.47 -34.65
CA ARG A 4 35.05 -27.13 -34.02
C ARG A 4 33.59 -26.73 -33.75
N LEU A 5 32.68 -27.13 -34.63
CA LEU A 5 31.23 -26.95 -34.47
C LEU A 5 30.70 -27.75 -33.28
N LEU A 6 31.16 -28.99 -33.10
CA LEU A 6 30.82 -29.83 -31.95
C LEU A 6 31.38 -29.27 -30.62
N LEU A 7 32.61 -28.75 -30.60
CA LEU A 7 33.14 -28.05 -29.42
C LEU A 7 32.31 -26.80 -29.07
N GLY A 8 31.98 -25.98 -30.08
CA GLY A 8 31.15 -24.79 -29.88
C GLY A 8 29.76 -25.12 -29.33
N ALA A 9 29.10 -26.14 -29.89
CA ALA A 9 27.80 -26.62 -29.41
C ALA A 9 27.87 -27.16 -27.97
N GLY A 10 28.94 -27.90 -27.62
CA GLY A 10 29.16 -28.38 -26.25
C GLY A 10 29.38 -27.25 -25.23
N ILE A 11 30.14 -26.21 -25.60
CA ILE A 11 30.34 -25.02 -24.76
C ILE A 11 29.03 -24.24 -24.60
N VAL A 12 28.26 -24.05 -25.68
CA VAL A 12 26.94 -23.38 -25.59
C VAL A 12 25.97 -24.19 -24.73
N ALA A 13 25.92 -25.52 -24.86
CA ALA A 13 25.09 -26.37 -24.00
C ALA A 13 25.52 -26.30 -22.53
N ALA A 14 26.82 -26.30 -22.23
CA ALA A 14 27.34 -26.13 -20.88
C ALA A 14 27.03 -24.74 -20.30
N VAL A 15 27.17 -23.67 -21.09
CA VAL A 15 26.80 -22.31 -20.69
C VAL A 15 25.29 -22.18 -20.49
N VAL A 16 24.46 -22.82 -21.31
CA VAL A 16 22.99 -22.88 -21.10
C VAL A 16 22.65 -23.65 -19.83
N LEU A 17 23.35 -24.74 -19.51
CA LEU A 17 23.17 -25.50 -18.26
C LEU A 17 23.67 -24.75 -17.01
N LEU A 18 24.68 -23.88 -17.14
CA LEU A 18 25.21 -23.03 -16.06
C LEU A 18 24.44 -21.71 -15.89
N ALA A 19 23.85 -21.19 -16.98
CA ALA A 19 23.01 -19.98 -16.99
C ALA A 19 21.52 -20.29 -16.77
N ALA A 20 21.11 -21.56 -16.90
CA ALA A 20 19.93 -22.09 -16.24
C ALA A 20 20.20 -22.11 -14.73
N GLY A 21 20.14 -20.91 -14.13
CA GLY A 21 20.34 -20.70 -12.70
C GLY A 21 19.51 -21.73 -11.94
N GLY A 22 20.20 -22.49 -11.08
CA GLY A 22 19.59 -23.63 -10.40
C GLY A 22 18.28 -23.19 -9.75
N ALA A 23 17.19 -23.87 -10.08
CA ALA A 23 15.93 -23.71 -9.38
C ALA A 23 16.18 -24.11 -7.93
N SER A 24 16.49 -23.13 -7.08
CA SER A 24 16.56 -23.30 -5.65
C SER A 24 15.21 -23.85 -5.23
N ALA A 25 15.20 -25.10 -4.76
CA ALA A 25 14.05 -25.63 -4.05
C ALA A 25 13.83 -24.68 -2.87
N GLN A 26 12.81 -23.83 -2.99
CA GLN A 26 12.40 -22.98 -1.91
C GLN A 26 11.76 -23.94 -0.90
N ASP A 27 12.44 -24.16 0.22
CA ASP A 27 11.86 -24.86 1.37
C ASP A 27 10.72 -23.98 1.89
N VAL A 28 9.53 -24.16 1.31
CA VAL A 28 8.31 -23.47 1.72
C VAL A 28 7.93 -24.06 3.06
N ASP A 29 8.35 -23.41 4.14
CA ASP A 29 7.78 -23.65 5.46
C ASP A 29 6.25 -23.47 5.35
N PRO A 30 5.45 -24.55 5.53
CA PRO A 30 4.01 -24.46 5.37
C PRO A 30 3.38 -23.55 6.42
N VAL A 31 4.04 -23.31 7.56
CA VAL A 31 3.58 -22.35 8.57
C VAL A 31 3.74 -20.92 8.05
N ALA A 32 4.93 -20.57 7.54
CA ALA A 32 5.20 -19.25 6.95
C ALA A 32 4.25 -18.93 5.77
N ALA A 33 4.02 -19.89 4.87
CA ALA A 33 3.11 -19.71 3.74
C ALA A 33 1.65 -19.43 4.17
N VAL A 34 1.17 -20.07 5.24
CA VAL A 34 -0.16 -19.82 5.81
C VAL A 34 -0.23 -18.46 6.50
N THR A 35 0.83 -18.02 7.21
CA THR A 35 0.87 -16.68 7.81
C THR A 35 0.89 -15.57 6.76
N ASP A 36 1.67 -15.73 5.69
CA ASP A 36 1.76 -14.74 4.61
C ASP A 36 0.43 -14.59 3.86
N LEU A 37 -0.28 -15.70 3.62
CA LEU A 37 -1.62 -15.68 3.03
C LEU A 37 -2.62 -14.98 3.95
N GLY A 38 -2.55 -15.21 5.26
CA GLY A 38 -3.37 -14.53 6.26
C GLY A 38 -3.15 -13.01 6.27
N ILE A 39 -1.89 -12.56 6.21
CA ILE A 39 -1.54 -11.14 6.12
C ILE A 39 -2.09 -10.51 4.83
N GLN A 40 -1.90 -11.18 3.68
CA GLN A 40 -2.39 -10.69 2.39
C GLN A 40 -3.92 -10.56 2.35
N LEU A 41 -4.66 -11.53 2.88
CA LEU A 41 -6.12 -11.47 2.98
C LEU A 41 -6.60 -10.33 3.91
N ASN A 42 -5.94 -10.14 5.05
CA ASN A 42 -6.25 -9.04 5.96
C ASN A 42 -5.98 -7.67 5.32
N LEU A 43 -4.89 -7.50 4.58
CA LEU A 43 -4.59 -6.27 3.83
C LEU A 43 -5.63 -6.04 2.72
N LEU A 44 -6.03 -7.08 1.98
CA LEU A 44 -7.08 -6.98 0.97
C LEU A 44 -8.42 -6.56 1.59
N TRP A 45 -8.78 -7.08 2.77
CA TRP A 45 -9.97 -6.64 3.50
C TRP A 45 -9.91 -5.16 3.90
N VAL A 46 -8.76 -4.68 4.40
CA VAL A 46 -8.55 -3.26 4.72
C VAL A 46 -8.67 -2.37 3.47
N VAL A 47 -8.11 -2.79 2.33
CA VAL A 47 -8.21 -2.05 1.06
C VAL A 47 -9.67 -2.01 0.56
N LEU A 48 -10.41 -3.12 0.64
CA LEU A 48 -11.84 -3.14 0.32
C LEU A 48 -12.64 -2.18 1.23
N GLY A 49 -12.34 -2.19 2.53
CA GLY A 49 -12.93 -1.23 3.49
C GLY A 49 -12.65 0.22 3.12
N ALA A 50 -11.40 0.54 2.74
CA ALA A 50 -11.02 1.88 2.29
C ALA A 50 -11.77 2.32 1.02
N VAL A 51 -11.97 1.41 0.05
CA VAL A 51 -12.77 1.69 -1.15
C VAL A 51 -14.23 1.99 -0.78
N LEU A 52 -14.84 1.22 0.11
CA LEU A 52 -16.21 1.47 0.59
C LEU A 52 -16.34 2.84 1.29
N VAL A 53 -15.33 3.26 2.07
CA VAL A 53 -15.30 4.59 2.69
C VAL A 53 -15.18 5.72 1.66
N ILE A 54 -14.40 5.53 0.58
CA ILE A 54 -14.33 6.51 -0.53
C ILE A 54 -15.71 6.69 -1.18
N PHE A 55 -16.48 5.61 -1.37
CA PHE A 55 -17.85 5.69 -1.87
C PHE A 55 -18.80 6.51 -0.98
N MET A 56 -18.53 6.64 0.33
CA MET A 56 -19.33 7.50 1.22
C MET A 56 -19.26 8.97 0.82
N GLN A 57 -18.10 9.44 0.34
CA GLN A 57 -17.93 10.85 -0.08
C GLN A 57 -18.74 11.16 -1.36
N ALA A 58 -18.81 10.22 -2.30
CA ALA A 58 -19.72 10.31 -3.43
C ALA A 58 -21.20 10.26 -2.98
N GLY A 59 -21.51 9.42 -1.98
CA GLY A 59 -22.85 9.34 -1.37
C GLY A 59 -23.30 10.67 -0.76
N PHE A 60 -22.45 11.31 0.06
CA PHE A 60 -22.77 12.62 0.65
C PHE A 60 -22.93 13.71 -0.41
N ALA A 61 -22.07 13.76 -1.43
CA ALA A 61 -22.21 14.70 -2.53
C ALA A 61 -23.56 14.56 -3.27
N LEU A 62 -24.03 13.32 -3.49
CA LEU A 62 -25.33 13.05 -4.10
C LEU A 62 -26.51 13.44 -3.19
N VAL A 63 -26.41 13.20 -1.89
CA VAL A 63 -27.45 13.57 -0.92
C VAL A 63 -27.56 15.09 -0.76
N GLU A 64 -26.43 15.79 -0.60
CA GLU A 64 -26.39 17.24 -0.44
C GLU A 64 -26.88 17.97 -1.70
N THR A 65 -26.51 17.47 -2.89
CA THR A 65 -27.03 18.01 -4.15
C THR A 65 -28.49 17.65 -4.40
N GLY A 66 -28.96 16.49 -3.93
CA GLY A 66 -30.37 16.10 -4.01
C GLY A 66 -31.30 16.99 -3.18
N PHE A 67 -30.83 17.52 -2.04
CA PHE A 67 -31.60 18.46 -1.21
C PHE A 67 -31.41 19.94 -1.59
N CYS A 68 -30.37 20.28 -2.36
CA CYS A 68 -30.16 21.66 -2.78
C CYS A 68 -31.11 22.07 -3.92
N ARG A 69 -31.44 23.37 -3.99
CA ARG A 69 -32.28 23.91 -5.07
C ARG A 69 -31.54 23.85 -6.40
N ALA A 70 -32.14 23.27 -7.45
CA ALA A 70 -31.53 22.94 -8.73
C ALA A 70 -30.54 23.98 -9.32
N LYS A 71 -30.84 25.28 -9.20
CA LYS A 71 -29.95 26.37 -9.66
C LYS A 71 -28.58 26.47 -8.95
N HIS A 72 -28.35 25.68 -7.89
CA HIS A 72 -27.09 25.63 -7.14
C HIS A 72 -26.44 24.23 -7.15
N ALA A 73 -27.08 23.21 -7.74
CA ALA A 73 -26.59 21.83 -7.69
C ALA A 73 -25.17 21.65 -8.24
N THR A 74 -24.85 22.31 -9.35
CA THR A 74 -23.49 22.31 -9.94
C THR A 74 -22.44 22.87 -8.99
N HIS A 75 -22.78 23.90 -8.21
CA HIS A 75 -21.86 24.48 -7.24
C HIS A 75 -21.63 23.53 -6.06
N VAL A 76 -22.70 22.94 -5.50
CA VAL A 76 -22.62 22.03 -4.35
C VAL A 76 -21.87 20.72 -4.68
N VAL A 77 -22.05 20.16 -5.88
CA VAL A 77 -21.29 18.97 -6.30
C VAL A 77 -19.81 19.28 -6.49
N SER A 78 -19.49 20.44 -7.07
CA SER A 78 -18.09 20.81 -7.35
C SER A 78 -17.30 21.14 -6.09
N THR A 79 -17.92 21.78 -5.09
CA THR A 79 -17.28 22.00 -3.79
C THR A 79 -17.05 20.71 -3.02
N ASN A 80 -17.99 19.76 -3.03
CA ASN A 80 -17.79 18.44 -2.42
C ASN A 80 -16.61 17.69 -3.06
N PHE A 81 -16.52 17.67 -4.40
CA PHE A 81 -15.42 17.03 -5.11
C PHE A 81 -14.06 17.70 -4.81
N ALA A 82 -14.02 19.04 -4.74
CA ALA A 82 -12.81 19.77 -4.40
C ALA A 82 -12.32 19.48 -2.97
N ILE A 83 -13.24 19.40 -2.00
CA ILE A 83 -12.92 19.07 -0.60
C ILE A 83 -12.39 17.64 -0.47
N PHE A 84 -12.92 16.68 -1.23
CA PHE A 84 -12.39 15.31 -1.26
C PHE A 84 -10.91 15.27 -1.69
N GLY A 85 -10.57 15.95 -2.79
CA GLY A 85 -9.18 16.02 -3.29
C GLY A 85 -8.24 16.77 -2.34
N LEU A 86 -8.66 17.93 -1.82
CA LEU A 86 -7.88 18.70 -0.84
C LEU A 86 -7.70 17.95 0.48
N GLY A 87 -8.73 17.24 0.95
CA GLY A 87 -8.68 16.41 2.14
C GLY A 87 -7.68 15.26 2.01
N PHE A 88 -7.63 14.59 0.85
CA PHE A 88 -6.65 13.55 0.58
C PHE A 88 -5.21 14.09 0.60
N ILE A 89 -4.95 15.23 -0.07
CA ILE A 89 -3.63 15.86 -0.11
C ILE A 89 -3.21 16.37 1.28
N GLY A 90 -4.10 17.03 2.01
CA GLY A 90 -3.82 17.52 3.38
C GLY A 90 -3.59 16.37 4.37
N TYR A 91 -4.33 15.27 4.24
CA TYR A 91 -4.10 14.07 5.02
C TYR A 91 -2.75 13.43 4.67
N PHE A 92 -2.40 13.31 3.38
CA PHE A 92 -1.11 12.74 2.98
C PHE A 92 0.10 13.55 3.47
N LEU A 93 0.04 14.88 3.37
CA LEU A 93 1.17 15.75 3.73
C LEU A 93 1.35 15.96 5.25
N VAL A 94 0.26 16.00 6.01
CA VAL A 94 0.29 16.35 7.44
C VAL A 94 -0.56 15.42 8.29
N GLY A 95 -1.79 15.10 7.87
CA GLY A 95 -2.73 14.33 8.70
C GLY A 95 -2.23 12.93 9.08
N TYR A 96 -1.60 12.21 8.15
CA TYR A 96 -1.02 10.90 8.38
C TYR A 96 0.11 10.96 9.42
N ALA A 97 1.02 11.94 9.28
CA ALA A 97 2.12 12.16 10.21
C ALA A 97 1.66 12.62 11.61
N LEU A 98 0.50 13.26 11.73
CA LEU A 98 -0.10 13.62 13.02
C LEU A 98 -0.91 12.49 13.66
N MET A 99 -1.60 11.66 12.87
CA MET A 99 -2.52 10.63 13.37
C MET A 99 -1.83 9.27 13.60
N PHE A 100 -0.83 8.93 12.79
CA PHE A 100 -0.07 7.68 12.88
C PHE A 100 1.43 7.88 13.04
N GLY A 101 1.92 9.12 13.12
CA GLY A 101 3.30 9.38 13.50
C GLY A 101 3.54 8.95 14.94
N GLY A 102 4.46 8.01 15.15
CA GLY A 102 4.86 7.46 16.45
C GLY A 102 5.51 8.51 17.35
N PHE A 103 4.67 9.40 17.86
CA PHE A 103 4.91 10.45 18.83
C PHE A 103 3.50 10.83 19.39
N SER A 104 3.20 12.14 19.51
CA SER A 104 1.84 12.74 19.54
C SER A 104 1.99 14.28 19.42
N THR A 105 1.90 15.08 20.51
CA THR A 105 2.60 16.39 20.61
C THR A 105 2.91 16.76 22.07
N SER A 106 4.09 17.31 22.39
CA SER A 106 4.78 17.20 23.73
C SER A 106 3.91 17.46 24.96
N LEU A 107 3.09 18.49 24.85
CA LEU A 107 2.18 19.09 25.82
C LEU A 107 0.87 18.28 26.02
N ILE A 108 0.79 17.13 25.33
CA ILE A 108 -0.31 16.16 25.22
C ILE A 108 0.28 14.73 25.03
N GLY A 109 1.62 14.59 24.95
CA GLY A 109 2.25 13.66 23.98
C GLY A 109 3.77 13.87 23.73
N TYR A 110 4.22 13.96 22.44
CA TYR A 110 5.65 13.91 21.94
C TYR A 110 6.66 13.64 23.07
N ASN A 111 6.98 12.36 23.35
CA ASN A 111 8.24 12.07 24.03
C ASN A 111 8.95 10.81 23.52
N ALA A 112 8.24 9.81 22.97
CA ALA A 112 8.88 8.65 22.34
C ALA A 112 7.97 7.99 21.29
N PRO A 113 8.54 7.29 20.29
CA PRO A 113 7.79 6.36 19.45
C PRO A 113 7.35 5.12 20.24
N VAL A 114 6.07 4.78 20.08
CA VAL A 114 5.48 3.59 20.71
C VAL A 114 5.80 2.36 19.85
N GLY A 115 7.01 1.84 20.02
CA GLY A 115 7.49 0.60 19.38
C GLY A 115 8.39 0.82 18.15
N SER A 116 8.63 -0.26 17.40
CA SER A 116 9.37 -0.24 16.13
C SER A 116 8.46 0.12 14.95
N ASN A 117 9.02 0.38 13.78
CA ASN A 117 8.25 0.35 12.54
C ASN A 117 7.66 -1.06 12.31
N LEU A 118 6.42 -1.11 11.81
CA LEU A 118 5.67 -2.34 11.51
C LEU A 118 5.53 -2.55 10.00
N ILE A 119 5.28 -1.46 9.25
CA ILE A 119 5.39 -1.39 7.79
C ILE A 119 6.06 -0.05 7.44
N GLY A 120 7.07 -0.06 6.57
CA GLY A 120 7.77 1.16 6.15
C GLY A 120 8.84 0.91 5.07
N SER A 121 9.32 1.99 4.44
CA SER A 121 10.40 1.97 3.46
C SER A 121 11.34 3.16 3.71
N GLY A 122 12.56 2.86 4.16
CA GLY A 122 13.49 3.89 4.66
C GLY A 122 12.89 4.66 5.85
N GLU A 123 13.04 5.98 5.85
CA GLU A 123 12.48 6.89 6.86
C GLU A 123 10.94 6.97 6.86
N TRP A 124 10.26 6.43 5.83
CA TRP A 124 8.80 6.48 5.70
C TRP A 124 8.15 5.26 6.36
N VAL A 125 7.53 5.47 7.53
CA VAL A 125 6.81 4.43 8.28
C VAL A 125 5.31 4.59 8.10
N PHE A 126 4.66 3.53 7.58
CA PHE A 126 3.22 3.47 7.28
C PHE A 126 2.37 2.87 8.41
N LEU A 127 2.97 2.10 9.32
CA LEU A 127 2.36 1.59 10.55
C LEU A 127 3.44 1.42 11.62
N TRP A 128 3.18 1.83 12.86
CA TRP A 128 4.05 1.61 14.02
C TRP A 128 3.61 0.40 14.85
N LYS A 129 4.54 -0.21 15.57
CA LYS A 129 4.32 -1.40 16.41
C LYS A 129 3.84 -1.02 17.81
N GLY A 130 2.68 -0.38 17.85
CA GLY A 130 1.91 -0.06 19.04
C GLY A 130 0.44 -0.01 18.64
N GLY A 131 -0.42 -0.78 19.32
CA GLY A 131 -1.86 -0.60 19.18
C GLY A 131 -2.30 0.60 20.00
N PHE A 132 -3.09 1.48 19.37
CA PHE A 132 -3.57 2.78 19.85
C PHE A 132 -2.50 3.89 19.82
#